data_AF-A0AAE0MQI1-F1
#
_entry.id   AF-A0AAE0MQI1-F1
#
_cell.length_a   1.000
_cell.length_b   1.000
_cell.length_c   1.000
_cell.angle_alpha   90.00
_cell.angle_beta   90.00
_cell.angle_gamma   90.00
#
_symmetry.space_group_name_H-M   'P 1'
#
loop_
_entity.id
_entity.type
_entity.pdbx_description
1 polymer ?
#
loop_
_entity_poly.entity_id
_entity_poly.type
_entity_poly.pdbx_seq_one_letter_code
_entity_poly.pdbx_strand_id
1 'polypeptide(L)'
;MPYIIIRYPDLIRWQLALGLAQHDLSTPPKDTFTDRVRNLPRFQDYDHYLPLFIGFGIVGLIYGGLHCVAWNAPFTTSIERILWRISSITIAAAGVLVACVFSWTRLPPFWQGPRLVYRTIEEFVDRLIDYSIILWVFEMEMELSDRLETFLQKRTFYKNNELLCALLGLLPILPGFSLYLSTIFLLYLFKVLFDIFAVLFGVLYVLARIYLVVISFINLAHLPDSAYLLPQWSRYVPHIG
;
A
#
# COMPACT_ATOMS: atom_id res chain seq x y z
N MET A 1 2.76 39.67 -27.81
CA MET A 1 1.83 38.60 -28.27
C MET A 1 2.60 37.28 -28.25
N PRO A 2 2.26 36.30 -27.40
CA PRO A 2 2.89 34.98 -27.48
C PRO A 2 2.46 34.32 -28.80
N TYR A 3 3.42 33.91 -29.63
CA TYR A 3 3.15 33.13 -30.85
C TYR A 3 3.64 31.69 -30.63
N ILE A 4 2.84 30.73 -31.06
CA ILE A 4 3.17 29.31 -30.97
C ILE A 4 3.96 28.96 -32.23
N ILE A 5 5.23 28.56 -32.07
CA ILE A 5 6.05 28.05 -33.17
C ILE A 5 5.70 26.58 -33.37
N ILE A 6 4.93 26.28 -34.43
CA ILE A 6 4.66 24.90 -34.85
C ILE A 6 5.91 24.37 -35.55
N ARG A 7 6.55 23.34 -34.98
CA ARG A 7 7.74 22.74 -35.59
C ARG A 7 7.32 21.73 -36.65
N TYR A 8 8.20 21.50 -37.64
CA TYR A 8 7.96 20.52 -38.71
C TYR A 8 7.54 19.11 -38.22
N PRO A 9 8.09 18.55 -37.13
CA PRO A 9 7.62 17.27 -36.59
C PRO A 9 6.19 17.32 -36.05
N ASP A 10 5.74 18.48 -35.55
CA ASP A 10 4.37 18.63 -35.05
C ASP A 10 3.39 18.59 -36.21
N LEU A 11 3.72 19.23 -37.35
CA LEU A 11 2.95 19.13 -38.60
C LEU A 11 2.80 17.68 -39.08
N ILE A 12 3.87 16.88 -39.05
CA ILE A 12 3.82 15.45 -39.43
C ILE A 12 2.90 14.66 -38.49
N ARG A 13 2.99 14.88 -37.17
CA ARG A 13 2.12 14.21 -36.19
C ARG A 13 0.65 14.56 -36.41
N TRP A 14 0.36 15.83 -36.70
CA TRP A 14 -1.00 16.29 -37.00
C TRP A 14 -1.50 15.72 -38.32
N GLN A 15 -0.68 15.64 -39.36
CA GLN A 15 -1.04 15.00 -40.64
C GLN A 15 -1.34 13.51 -40.48
N LEU A 16 -0.53 12.78 -39.70
CA LEU A 16 -0.77 11.38 -39.39
C LEU A 16 -2.06 11.19 -38.58
N ALA A 17 -2.29 12.03 -37.56
CA ALA A 17 -3.52 12.00 -36.77
C ALA A 17 -4.76 12.30 -37.62
N LEU A 18 -4.68 13.26 -38.55
CA LEU A 18 -5.77 13.62 -39.45
C LEU A 18 -6.09 12.50 -40.46
N GLY A 19 -5.07 11.81 -40.97
CA GLY A 19 -5.24 10.66 -41.87
C GLY A 19 -5.93 9.47 -41.17
N LEU A 20 -5.74 9.32 -39.87
CA LEU A 20 -6.39 8.29 -39.06
C LEU A 20 -7.80 8.69 -38.59
N ALA A 21 -8.07 9.98 -38.44
CA ALA A 21 -9.38 10.51 -38.05
C ALA A 21 -10.48 10.29 -39.10
N GLN A 22 -10.09 9.93 -40.33
CA GLN A 22 -11.02 9.53 -41.39
C GLN A 22 -11.53 8.09 -41.23
N HIS A 23 -10.90 7.29 -40.37
CA HIS A 23 -11.37 5.96 -39.96
C HIS A 23 -12.10 6.02 -38.62
N ASP A 24 -12.98 5.03 -38.38
CA ASP A 24 -13.72 4.92 -37.12
C ASP A 24 -12.76 4.86 -35.92
N LEU A 25 -12.75 5.95 -35.14
CA LEU A 25 -11.92 6.15 -33.95
C LEU A 25 -12.26 5.17 -32.81
N SER A 26 -13.28 4.33 -32.97
CA SER A 26 -13.59 3.24 -32.05
C SER A 26 -12.47 2.20 -31.95
N THR A 27 -11.63 2.06 -32.99
CA THR A 27 -10.51 1.13 -33.01
C THR A 27 -9.21 1.84 -33.40
N PRO A 28 -8.30 2.14 -32.45
CA PRO A 28 -7.03 2.76 -32.78
C PRO A 28 -6.22 1.83 -33.71
N PRO A 29 -5.61 2.36 -34.79
CA PRO A 29 -4.85 1.54 -35.72
C PRO A 29 -3.64 0.92 -35.01
N LYS A 30 -3.51 -0.40 -35.11
CA LYS A 30 -2.35 -1.16 -34.62
C LYS A 30 -1.06 -0.50 -35.12
N ASP A 31 -0.11 -0.31 -34.21
CA ASP A 31 1.26 0.15 -34.48
C ASP A 31 1.46 1.63 -34.89
N THR A 32 0.45 2.49 -34.80
CA THR A 32 0.60 3.94 -35.11
C THR A 32 1.20 4.77 -33.97
N PHE A 33 1.15 4.24 -32.74
CA PHE A 33 1.93 4.74 -31.61
C PHE A 33 2.49 3.53 -30.87
N THR A 34 3.80 3.33 -30.90
CA THR A 34 4.44 2.52 -29.87
C THR A 34 4.23 3.26 -28.57
N ASP A 35 3.41 2.70 -27.68
CA ASP A 35 3.26 3.26 -26.35
C ASP A 35 4.66 3.28 -25.74
N ARG A 36 5.14 4.45 -25.33
CA ARG A 36 6.52 4.57 -24.87
C ARG A 36 6.67 3.69 -23.64
N VAL A 37 7.35 2.56 -23.79
CA VAL A 37 7.72 1.72 -22.66
C VAL A 37 8.54 2.58 -21.73
N ARG A 38 7.97 2.91 -20.58
CA ARG A 38 8.61 3.78 -19.60
C ARG A 38 9.61 2.95 -18.82
N ASN A 39 10.75 3.55 -18.47
CA ASN A 39 11.72 2.92 -17.58
C ASN A 39 11.17 2.72 -16.15
N LEU A 40 10.09 3.42 -15.79
CA LEU A 40 9.47 3.37 -14.47
C LEU A 40 8.07 2.77 -14.56
N PRO A 41 7.73 1.81 -13.68
CA PRO A 41 6.40 1.22 -13.61
C PRO A 41 5.36 2.27 -13.23
N ARG A 42 4.16 2.19 -13.82
CA ARG A 42 3.00 2.92 -13.29
C ARG A 42 2.56 2.21 -12.04
N PHE A 43 2.35 2.96 -10.96
CA PHE A 43 1.79 2.39 -9.75
C PHE A 43 0.42 1.75 -10.03
N GLN A 44 -0.39 2.24 -10.99
CA GLN A 44 -1.69 1.64 -11.30
C GLN A 44 -1.66 0.21 -11.88
N ASP A 45 -0.52 -0.28 -12.41
CA ASP A 45 -0.42 -1.57 -13.12
C ASP A 45 0.19 -2.67 -12.24
N TYR A 46 -0.26 -2.77 -10.99
CA TYR A 46 0.36 -3.60 -9.93
C TYR A 46 0.52 -5.09 -10.31
N ASP A 47 -0.46 -5.68 -10.99
CA ASP A 47 -0.47 -7.11 -11.30
C ASP A 47 0.64 -7.49 -12.28
N HIS A 48 1.02 -6.59 -13.17
CA HIS A 48 2.10 -6.82 -14.13
C HIS A 48 3.48 -6.87 -13.45
N TYR A 49 3.67 -6.09 -12.38
CA TYR A 49 4.96 -5.97 -11.69
C TYR A 49 5.07 -6.84 -10.43
N LEU A 50 4.02 -7.60 -10.09
CA LEU A 50 4.01 -8.49 -8.93
C LEU A 50 5.23 -9.44 -8.89
N PRO A 51 5.63 -10.14 -9.99
CA PRO A 51 6.80 -11.03 -9.97
C PRO A 51 8.10 -10.28 -9.68
N LEU A 52 8.24 -9.05 -10.18
CA LEU A 52 9.41 -8.21 -9.94
C LEU A 52 9.54 -7.86 -8.45
N PHE A 53 8.43 -7.50 -7.80
CA PHE A 53 8.43 -7.18 -6.37
C PHE A 53 8.70 -8.41 -5.49
N ILE A 54 8.15 -9.57 -5.85
CA ILE A 54 8.48 -10.84 -5.19
C ILE A 54 9.98 -11.11 -5.34
N GLY A 55 10.54 -10.92 -6.54
CA GLY A 55 11.97 -11.04 -6.80
C GLY A 55 12.80 -10.12 -5.90
N PHE A 56 12.47 -8.83 -5.83
CA PHE A 56 13.14 -7.89 -4.93
C PHE A 56 13.01 -8.26 -3.47
N GLY A 57 11.85 -8.78 -3.04
CA GLY A 57 11.63 -9.24 -1.68
C GLY A 57 12.50 -10.45 -1.31
N ILE A 58 12.60 -11.44 -2.20
CA ILE A 58 13.46 -12.61 -2.02
C ILE A 58 14.93 -12.19 -1.97
N VAL A 59 15.39 -11.36 -2.91
CA VAL A 59 16.77 -10.87 -2.93
C VAL A 59 17.08 -10.07 -1.65
N GLY A 60 16.15 -9.22 -1.20
CA GLY A 60 16.28 -8.47 0.04
C GLY A 60 16.37 -9.38 1.27
N LEU A 61 15.52 -10.42 1.34
CA LEU A 61 15.53 -11.42 2.40
C LEU A 61 16.86 -12.18 2.44
N ILE A 62 17.35 -12.64 1.29
CA ILE A 62 18.64 -13.35 1.19
C ILE A 62 19.78 -12.43 1.61
N TYR A 63 19.80 -11.19 1.10
CA TYR A 63 20.85 -10.23 1.39
C TYR A 63 20.88 -9.85 2.88
N GLY A 64 19.74 -9.51 3.50
CA GLY A 64 19.65 -9.25 4.93
C GLY A 64 19.94 -10.50 5.78
N GLY A 65 19.45 -11.66 5.33
CA GLY A 65 19.69 -12.95 5.97
C GLY A 65 21.17 -13.34 6.00
N LEU A 66 21.92 -13.05 4.93
CA LEU A 66 23.37 -13.29 4.87
C LEU A 66 24.11 -12.48 5.95
N HIS A 67 23.71 -11.23 6.19
CA HIS A 67 24.25 -10.43 7.30
C HIS A 67 23.86 -10.98 8.67
N CYS A 68 22.66 -11.55 8.81
CA CYS A 68 22.23 -12.25 10.02
C CYS A 68 23.07 -13.51 10.31
N VAL A 69 23.69 -14.17 9.32
CA VAL A 69 24.60 -15.32 9.57
C VAL A 69 25.75 -14.91 10.50
N ALA A 70 26.22 -13.67 10.38
CA ALA A 70 27.24 -13.07 11.23
C ALA A 70 26.67 -12.54 12.58
N TRP A 71 25.57 -13.10 13.10
CA TRP A 71 24.84 -12.61 14.29
C TRP A 71 25.73 -12.37 15.52
N ASN A 72 26.74 -13.22 15.70
CA ASN A 72 27.67 -13.20 16.84
C ASN A 72 29.10 -12.83 16.43
N ALA A 73 29.28 -12.17 15.28
CA ALA A 73 30.60 -11.74 14.85
C ALA A 73 31.27 -10.83 15.92
N PRO A 74 32.61 -10.88 16.04
CA PRO A 74 33.34 -10.05 16.99
C PRO A 74 33.39 -8.61 16.49
N PHE A 75 32.52 -7.75 17.02
CA PHE A 75 32.55 -6.30 16.83
C PHE A 75 33.35 -5.62 17.95
N THR A 76 33.92 -4.45 17.64
CA THR A 76 34.74 -3.67 18.60
C THR A 76 33.90 -3.13 19.75
N THR A 77 32.65 -2.75 19.49
CA THR A 77 31.70 -2.29 20.51
C THR A 77 30.39 -3.07 20.51
N SER A 78 29.72 -3.10 21.67
CA SER A 78 28.38 -3.68 21.81
C SER A 78 27.33 -2.94 20.98
N ILE A 79 27.49 -1.62 20.81
CA ILE A 79 26.58 -0.78 20.04
C ILE A 79 26.63 -1.15 18.55
N GLU A 80 27.82 -1.29 17.99
CA GLU A 80 28.01 -1.73 16.59
C GLU A 80 27.34 -3.07 16.31
N ARG A 81 27.46 -4.01 17.26
CA ARG A 81 26.82 -5.32 17.16
C ARG A 81 25.29 -5.23 17.18
N ILE A 82 24.73 -4.40 18.05
CA ILE A 82 23.27 -4.18 18.12
C ILE A 82 22.79 -3.52 16.82
N LEU A 83 23.47 -2.47 16.36
CA LEU A 83 23.15 -1.78 15.11
C LEU A 83 23.26 -2.71 13.89
N TRP A 84 24.25 -3.61 13.86
CA TRP A 84 24.37 -4.65 12.83
C TRP A 84 23.15 -5.55 12.80
N ARG A 85 22.75 -6.07 13.95
CA ARG A 85 21.59 -6.98 14.08
C ARG A 85 20.30 -6.29 13.65
N ILE A 86 20.04 -5.09 14.15
CA ILE A 86 18.86 -4.30 13.78
C ILE A 86 18.87 -4.05 12.28
N SER A 87 19.98 -3.56 11.72
CA SER A 87 20.08 -3.25 10.29
C SER A 87 19.89 -4.49 9.40
N SER A 88 20.43 -5.64 9.81
CA SER A 88 20.30 -6.91 9.09
C SER A 88 18.84 -7.37 9.06
N ILE A 89 18.15 -7.29 10.20
CA ILE A 89 16.71 -7.59 10.30
C ILE A 89 15.88 -6.60 9.48
N THR A 90 16.18 -5.30 9.55
CA THR A 90 15.45 -4.28 8.78
C THR A 90 15.53 -4.56 7.28
N ILE A 91 16.71 -4.92 6.77
CA ILE A 91 16.88 -5.26 5.35
C ILE A 91 16.17 -6.57 5.00
N ALA A 92 16.26 -7.59 5.85
CA ALA A 92 15.56 -8.86 5.63
C ALA A 92 14.04 -8.68 5.60
N ALA A 93 13.50 -7.79 6.46
CA ALA A 93 12.07 -7.49 6.56
C ALA A 93 11.55 -6.61 5.42
N ALA A 94 12.42 -5.94 4.65
CA ALA A 94 12.00 -5.01 3.59
C ALA A 94 11.12 -5.67 2.52
N GLY A 95 11.38 -6.94 2.19
CA GLY A 95 10.56 -7.69 1.24
C GLY A 95 9.12 -7.90 1.72
N VAL A 96 8.94 -8.15 3.01
CA VAL A 96 7.61 -8.29 3.63
C VAL A 96 6.88 -6.96 3.60
N LEU A 97 7.56 -5.87 3.94
CA LEU A 97 6.96 -4.54 3.93
C LEU A 97 6.50 -4.14 2.52
N VAL A 98 7.32 -4.37 1.50
CA VAL A 98 6.96 -4.12 0.10
C VAL A 98 5.72 -4.94 -0.28
N ALA A 99 5.69 -6.23 0.04
CA ALA A 99 4.51 -7.06 -0.20
C ALA A 99 3.26 -6.54 0.53
N CYS A 100 3.38 -6.09 1.77
CA CYS A 100 2.29 -5.49 2.54
C CYS A 100 1.79 -4.19 1.88
N VAL A 101 2.68 -3.29 1.44
CA VAL A 101 2.30 -2.04 0.76
C VAL A 101 1.57 -2.34 -0.55
N PHE A 102 2.03 -3.30 -1.34
CA PHE A 102 1.34 -3.69 -2.58
C PHE A 102 0.00 -4.40 -2.32
N SER A 103 -0.06 -5.25 -1.30
CA SER A 103 -1.31 -5.88 -0.89
C SER A 103 -2.31 -4.84 -0.38
N TRP A 104 -1.81 -3.81 0.31
CA TRP A 104 -2.58 -2.63 0.74
C TRP A 104 -3.17 -1.87 -0.45
N THR A 105 -2.42 -1.75 -1.56
CA THR A 105 -2.95 -1.15 -2.80
C THR A 105 -3.99 -2.00 -3.53
N ARG A 106 -4.08 -3.33 -3.25
CA ARG A 106 -5.12 -4.21 -3.78
C ARG A 106 -6.42 -4.18 -2.99
N LEU A 107 -6.39 -3.69 -1.75
CA LEU A 107 -7.62 -3.46 -1.01
C LEU A 107 -8.47 -2.42 -1.74
N PRO A 108 -9.81 -2.52 -1.57
CA PRO A 108 -10.78 -1.72 -2.30
C PRO A 108 -10.36 -0.25 -2.47
N PRO A 109 -10.47 0.33 -3.69
CA PRO A 109 -9.92 1.65 -4.04
C PRO A 109 -10.66 2.85 -3.43
N PHE A 110 -11.13 2.75 -2.19
CA PHE A 110 -11.77 3.88 -1.50
C PHE A 110 -10.82 5.05 -1.21
N TRP A 111 -9.55 4.91 -1.58
CA TRP A 111 -8.54 5.98 -1.59
C TRP A 111 -8.13 6.44 -3.00
N GLN A 112 -8.66 5.87 -4.08
CA GLN A 112 -8.32 6.27 -5.46
C GLN A 112 -9.22 7.41 -5.99
N GLY A 113 -10.37 7.67 -5.35
CA GLY A 113 -11.19 8.86 -5.65
C GLY A 113 -12.59 8.83 -5.04
N PRO A 114 -13.19 10.00 -4.76
CA PRO A 114 -14.44 10.16 -3.99
C PRO A 114 -15.64 9.36 -4.53
N ARG A 115 -15.72 9.15 -5.84
CA ARG A 115 -16.83 8.40 -6.47
C ARG A 115 -16.75 6.89 -6.29
N LEU A 116 -15.55 6.32 -6.19
CA LEU A 116 -15.40 4.88 -5.93
C LEU A 116 -15.56 4.57 -4.44
N VAL A 117 -15.23 5.51 -3.56
CA VAL A 117 -15.30 5.34 -2.08
C VAL A 117 -16.64 4.76 -1.63
N TYR A 118 -17.75 5.35 -2.06
CA TYR A 118 -19.07 4.94 -1.60
C TYR A 118 -19.38 3.46 -1.94
N ARG A 119 -19.36 3.12 -3.23
CA ARG A 119 -19.65 1.75 -3.71
C ARG A 119 -18.69 0.72 -3.11
N THR A 120 -17.41 1.08 -3.01
CA THR A 120 -16.40 0.12 -2.60
C THR A 120 -16.34 -0.06 -1.07
N ILE A 121 -16.71 0.96 -0.29
CA ILE A 121 -16.92 0.81 1.16
C ILE A 121 -18.14 -0.06 1.43
N GLU A 122 -19.25 0.13 0.70
CA GLU A 122 -20.40 -0.79 0.79
C GLU A 122 -19.96 -2.24 0.51
N GLU A 123 -19.32 -2.51 -0.63
CA GLU A 123 -18.84 -3.85 -0.99
C GLU A 123 -17.80 -4.45 0.00
N PHE A 124 -17.10 -3.61 0.76
CA PHE A 124 -16.12 -4.05 1.77
C PHE A 124 -16.79 -4.32 3.11
N VAL A 125 -17.68 -3.42 3.54
CA VAL A 125 -18.51 -3.59 4.74
C VAL A 125 -19.37 -4.84 4.60
N ASP A 126 -19.98 -5.05 3.42
CA ASP A 126 -20.75 -6.26 3.07
C ASP A 126 -19.92 -7.55 3.15
N ARG A 127 -18.59 -7.47 2.95
CA ARG A 127 -17.68 -8.62 3.07
C ARG A 127 -17.16 -8.86 4.48
N LEU A 128 -17.13 -7.83 5.32
CA LEU A 128 -16.58 -7.87 6.68
C LEU A 128 -17.64 -8.13 7.74
N ILE A 129 -18.86 -7.65 7.50
CA ILE A 129 -19.99 -7.77 8.41
C ILE A 129 -20.93 -8.81 7.82
N ASP A 130 -21.22 -9.86 8.57
CA ASP A 130 -22.24 -10.85 8.19
C ASP A 130 -23.59 -10.14 8.03
N TYR A 131 -24.34 -10.44 6.97
CA TYR A 131 -25.66 -9.85 6.70
C TYR A 131 -26.60 -10.03 7.89
N SER A 132 -26.41 -11.07 8.70
CA SER A 132 -27.11 -11.30 9.96
C SER A 132 -26.97 -10.14 10.96
N ILE A 133 -25.79 -9.52 11.06
CA ILE A 133 -25.52 -8.40 11.98
C ILE A 133 -26.15 -7.11 11.45
N ILE A 134 -26.03 -6.85 10.14
CA ILE A 134 -26.66 -5.68 9.50
C ILE A 134 -28.17 -5.76 9.65
N LEU A 135 -28.76 -6.93 9.35
CA LEU A 135 -30.18 -7.17 9.51
C LEU A 135 -30.63 -7.04 10.97
N TRP A 136 -29.86 -7.55 11.93
CA TRP A 136 -30.17 -7.42 13.35
C TRP A 136 -30.13 -5.96 13.84
N VAL A 137 -29.15 -5.17 13.40
CA VAL A 137 -29.09 -3.72 13.70
C VAL A 137 -30.27 -3.00 13.06
N PHE A 138 -30.60 -3.33 11.81
CA PHE A 138 -31.73 -2.73 11.09
C PHE A 138 -33.08 -3.11 11.71
N GLU A 139 -33.23 -4.34 12.17
CA GLU A 139 -34.41 -4.86 12.86
C GLU A 139 -34.58 -4.19 14.23
N MET A 140 -33.49 -3.99 14.96
CA MET A 140 -33.49 -3.23 16.22
C MET A 140 -33.85 -1.75 15.99
N GLU A 141 -33.32 -1.11 14.93
CA GLU A 141 -33.67 0.27 14.55
C GLU A 141 -35.14 0.39 14.16
N MET A 142 -35.69 -0.56 13.41
CA MET A 142 -37.11 -0.59 13.05
C MET A 142 -38.01 -0.79 14.27
N GLU A 143 -37.68 -1.71 15.19
CA GLU A 143 -38.48 -1.93 16.40
C GLU A 143 -38.48 -0.67 17.30
N LEU A 144 -37.34 0.01 17.42
CA LEU A 144 -37.24 1.26 18.15
C LEU A 144 -38.08 2.36 17.50
N SER A 145 -38.05 2.47 16.17
CA SER A 145 -38.85 3.41 15.39
C SER A 145 -40.34 3.21 15.60
N ASP A 146 -40.83 1.96 15.49
CA ASP A 146 -42.24 1.61 15.68
C ASP A 146 -42.73 1.92 17.10
N ARG A 147 -41.90 1.64 18.11
CA ARG A 147 -42.19 2.00 19.51
C ARG A 147 -42.23 3.51 19.74
N LEU A 148 -41.36 4.26 19.08
CA LEU A 148 -41.34 5.72 19.14
C LEU A 148 -42.58 6.31 18.46
N GLU A 149 -42.96 5.81 17.29
CA GLU A 149 -44.14 6.28 16.56
C GLU A 149 -45.44 6.02 17.34
N THR A 150 -45.60 4.82 17.91
CA THR A 150 -46.75 4.51 18.78
C THR A 150 -46.76 5.35 20.06
N PHE A 151 -45.60 5.68 20.63
CA PHE A 151 -45.51 6.61 21.75
C PHE A 151 -45.90 8.04 21.37
N LEU A 152 -45.46 8.52 20.20
CA LEU A 152 -45.74 9.85 19.68
C LEU A 152 -47.23 10.03 19.35
N GLN A 153 -47.87 9.03 18.74
CA GLN A 153 -49.30 9.06 18.47
C GLN A 153 -50.16 9.15 19.74
N LYS A 154 -49.71 8.55 20.85
CA LYS A 154 -50.44 8.57 22.13
C LYS A 154 -50.43 9.93 22.85
N ARG A 155 -49.53 10.86 22.49
CA ARG A 155 -49.40 12.17 23.16
C ARG A 155 -49.75 13.32 22.21
N THR A 156 -50.92 13.93 22.42
CA THR A 156 -51.46 15.06 21.63
C THR A 156 -50.51 16.26 21.47
N PHE A 157 -49.65 16.52 22.47
CA PHE A 157 -48.66 17.60 22.43
C PHE A 157 -47.61 17.45 21.32
N TYR A 158 -47.18 16.22 21.04
CA TYR A 158 -46.14 15.93 20.05
C TYR A 158 -46.71 15.89 18.64
N LYS A 159 -47.92 15.32 18.50
CA LYS A 159 -48.66 15.21 17.24
C LYS A 159 -48.86 16.55 16.52
N ASN A 160 -49.03 17.65 17.25
CA ASN A 160 -49.32 18.96 16.67
C ASN A 160 -48.06 19.75 16.27
N ASN A 161 -46.86 19.27 16.61
CA ASN A 161 -45.60 19.93 16.30
C ASN A 161 -44.84 19.13 15.23
N GLU A 162 -45.05 19.45 13.96
CA GLU A 162 -44.41 18.75 12.82
C GLU A 162 -42.88 18.67 12.94
N LEU A 163 -42.23 19.75 13.38
CA LEU A 163 -40.79 19.79 13.61
C LEU A 163 -40.31 18.75 14.64
N LEU A 164 -41.10 18.54 15.69
CA LEU A 164 -40.71 17.67 16.80
C LEU A 164 -40.94 16.20 16.47
N CYS A 165 -41.99 15.88 15.69
CA CYS A 165 -42.15 14.57 15.07
C CYS A 165 -41.02 14.26 14.06
N ALA A 166 -40.63 15.24 13.24
CA ALA A 166 -39.53 15.06 12.29
C ALA A 166 -38.18 14.79 12.98
N LEU A 167 -37.85 15.54 14.04
CA LEU A 167 -36.62 15.34 14.82
C LEU A 167 -36.59 13.99 15.54
N LEU A 168 -37.71 13.54 16.11
CA LEU A 168 -37.79 12.26 16.80
C LEU A 168 -37.80 11.07 15.83
N GLY A 169 -38.30 11.23 14.61
CA GLY A 169 -38.20 10.23 13.53
C GLY A 169 -36.78 10.04 12.99
N LEU A 170 -35.87 11.01 13.18
CA LEU A 170 -34.45 10.89 12.80
C LEU A 170 -33.61 10.17 13.87
N LEU A 171 -34.08 10.11 15.11
CA LEU A 171 -33.37 9.52 16.25
C LEU A 171 -32.96 8.04 16.06
N PRO A 172 -33.79 7.17 15.45
CA PRO A 172 -33.43 5.76 15.22
C PRO A 172 -32.36 5.57 14.14
N ILE A 173 -32.16 6.54 13.24
CA ILE A 173 -31.23 6.46 12.09
C ILE A 173 -29.81 6.91 12.49
N LEU A 174 -29.71 7.72 13.54
CA LEU A 174 -28.46 8.28 14.08
C LEU A 174 -27.38 7.23 14.43
N PRO A 175 -27.69 6.09 15.07
CA PRO A 175 -26.71 5.07 15.42
C PRO A 175 -26.06 4.41 14.19
N GLY A 176 -26.85 3.94 13.22
CA GLY A 176 -26.35 3.36 11.98
C GLY A 176 -25.51 4.34 11.16
N PHE A 177 -25.97 5.59 11.03
CA PHE A 177 -25.20 6.64 10.36
C PHE A 177 -23.86 6.95 11.08
N SER A 178 -23.88 7.00 12.41
CA SER A 178 -22.68 7.19 13.22
C SER A 178 -21.69 6.03 13.07
N LEU A 179 -22.17 4.79 13.05
CA LEU A 179 -21.34 3.60 12.89
C LEU A 179 -20.69 3.56 11.50
N TYR A 180 -21.45 3.90 10.45
CA TYR A 180 -20.92 4.05 9.09
C TYR A 180 -19.81 5.10 9.02
N LEU A 181 -20.05 6.31 9.54
CA LEU A 181 -19.04 7.37 9.58
C LEU A 181 -17.79 6.97 10.38
N SER A 182 -17.97 6.30 11.53
CA SER A 182 -16.83 5.81 12.32
C SER A 182 -16.02 4.76 11.57
N THR A 183 -16.67 3.88 10.80
CA THR A 183 -15.99 2.86 10.00
C THR A 183 -15.14 3.50 8.91
N ILE A 184 -15.70 4.48 8.19
CA ILE A 184 -14.96 5.27 7.20
C ILE A 184 -13.76 5.96 7.84
N PHE A 185 -13.97 6.63 8.97
CA PHE A 185 -12.91 7.33 9.69
C PHE A 185 -11.78 6.38 10.11
N LEU A 186 -12.11 5.22 10.69
CA LEU A 186 -11.12 4.22 11.09
C LEU A 186 -10.32 3.68 9.91
N LEU A 187 -10.96 3.45 8.76
CA LEU A 187 -10.28 3.01 7.54
C LEU A 187 -9.31 4.07 7.00
N TYR A 188 -9.69 5.35 7.01
CA TYR A 188 -8.79 6.46 6.65
C TYR A 188 -7.65 6.62 7.66
N LEU A 189 -7.94 6.54 8.95
CA LEU A 189 -6.94 6.62 10.01
C LEU A 189 -5.90 5.50 9.84
N PHE A 190 -6.36 4.27 9.66
CA PHE A 190 -5.49 3.12 9.46
C PHE A 190 -4.62 3.27 8.20
N LYS A 191 -5.19 3.77 7.09
CA LYS A 191 -4.43 4.09 5.88
C LYS A 191 -3.32 5.10 6.16
N VAL A 192 -3.63 6.21 6.82
CA VAL A 192 -2.65 7.26 7.13
C VAL A 192 -1.54 6.72 8.02
N LEU A 193 -1.90 5.96 9.06
CA LEU A 193 -0.93 5.33 9.95
C LEU A 193 -0.02 4.35 9.21
N PHE A 194 -0.59 3.54 8.32
CA PHE A 194 0.16 2.60 7.49
C PHE A 194 1.12 3.31 6.52
N ASP A 195 0.65 4.38 5.85
CA ASP A 195 1.48 5.18 4.93
C ASP A 195 2.64 5.84 5.69
N ILE A 196 2.38 6.40 6.87
CA ILE A 196 3.42 6.97 7.76
C ILE A 196 4.42 5.88 8.16
N PHE A 197 3.95 4.71 8.59
CA PHE A 197 4.80 3.59 8.97
C PHE A 197 5.69 3.13 7.80
N ALA A 198 5.13 3.01 6.60
CA ALA A 198 5.87 2.62 5.40
C ALA A 198 6.97 3.64 5.03
N VAL A 199 6.68 4.94 5.14
CA VAL A 199 7.66 6.01 4.91
C VAL A 199 8.78 5.96 5.95
N LEU A 200 8.45 5.85 7.24
CA LEU A 200 9.42 5.75 8.32
C LEU A 200 10.31 4.51 8.17
N PHE A 201 9.73 3.36 7.83
CA PHE A 201 10.48 2.15 7.54
C PHE A 201 11.41 2.35 6.34
N GLY A 202 10.95 3.01 5.27
CA GLY A 202 11.77 3.35 4.11
C GLY A 202 13.00 4.18 4.48
N VAL A 203 12.84 5.18 5.35
CA VAL A 203 13.96 5.97 5.88
C VAL A 203 14.93 5.10 6.68
N LEU A 204 14.41 4.29 7.61
CA LEU A 204 15.21 3.37 8.41
C LEU A 204 15.97 2.35 7.54
N TYR A 205 15.35 1.85 6.47
CA TYR A 205 15.98 0.94 5.51
C TYR A 205 17.19 1.59 4.83
N VAL A 206 17.06 2.85 4.39
CA VAL A 206 18.17 3.58 3.75
C VAL A 206 19.31 3.77 4.75
N LEU A 207 19.01 4.17 5.98
CA LEU A 207 20.02 4.34 7.05
C LEU A 207 20.70 3.01 7.38
N ALA A 208 19.93 1.93 7.57
CA ALA A 208 20.44 0.59 7.82
C ALA A 208 21.38 0.12 6.69
N ARG A 209 21.03 0.42 5.43
CA ARG A 209 21.83 0.06 4.27
C ARG A 209 23.16 0.81 4.24
N ILE A 210 23.14 2.11 4.49
CA ILE A 210 24.37 2.91 4.58
C ILE A 210 25.25 2.38 5.71
N TYR A 211 24.66 2.11 6.88
CA TYR A 211 25.37 1.58 8.03
C TYR A 211 26.04 0.23 7.72
N LEU A 212 25.31 -0.75 7.18
CA LEU A 212 25.88 -2.06 6.86
C LEU A 212 27.03 -1.98 5.87
N VAL A 213 26.95 -1.09 4.87
CA VAL A 213 28.04 -0.87 3.92
C VAL A 213 29.27 -0.32 4.64
N VAL A 214 29.10 0.74 5.43
CA VAL A 214 30.21 1.37 6.16
C VAL A 214 30.87 0.41 7.15
N ILE A 215 30.08 -0.27 7.99
CA ILE A 215 30.62 -1.17 9.01
C ILE A 215 31.27 -2.42 8.39
N SER A 216 30.79 -2.89 7.23
CA SER A 216 31.43 -4.01 6.52
C SER A 216 32.85 -3.66 6.09
N PHE A 217 33.08 -2.42 5.60
CA PHE A 217 34.43 -1.96 5.24
C PHE A 217 35.33 -1.78 6.47
N ILE A 218 34.80 -1.24 7.56
CA ILE A 218 35.56 -1.09 8.82
C ILE A 218 35.97 -2.46 9.35
N ASN A 219 35.05 -3.42 9.36
CA ASN A 219 35.33 -4.78 9.83
C ASN A 219 36.36 -5.50 8.96
N LEU A 220 36.34 -5.30 7.64
CA LEU A 220 37.33 -5.87 6.72
C LEU A 220 38.75 -5.36 7.01
N ALA A 221 38.89 -4.12 7.48
CA ALA A 221 40.17 -3.53 7.84
C ALA A 221 40.74 -4.03 9.19
N HIS A 222 39.89 -4.59 10.07
CA HIS A 222 40.27 -5.06 11.41
C HIS A 222 40.25 -6.60 11.51
N LEU A 223 40.44 -7.31 10.40
CA LEU A 223 40.48 -8.77 10.41
C LEU A 223 41.76 -9.28 11.09
N PRO A 224 41.71 -10.45 11.74
CA PRO A 224 42.90 -11.07 12.31
C PRO A 224 43.92 -11.41 11.21
N ASP A 225 45.21 -11.37 11.53
CA ASP A 225 46.31 -11.62 10.58
C ASP A 225 46.16 -12.95 9.82
N SER A 226 45.53 -13.94 10.45
CA SER A 226 45.24 -15.25 9.85
C SER A 226 44.36 -15.17 8.59
N ALA A 227 43.54 -14.13 8.46
CA ALA A 227 42.68 -13.90 7.29
C ALA A 227 43.47 -13.48 6.03
N TYR A 228 44.71 -12.97 6.20
CA TYR A 228 45.59 -12.58 5.09
C TYR A 228 46.56 -13.70 4.69
N LEU A 229 46.59 -14.81 5.43
CA LEU A 229 47.41 -15.97 5.07
C LEU A 229 46.79 -16.69 3.87
N LEU A 230 47.64 -17.20 2.95
CA LEU A 230 47.16 -17.97 1.81
C LEU A 230 46.37 -19.20 2.30
N PRO A 231 45.07 -19.33 1.94
CA PRO A 231 44.32 -20.54 2.27
C PRO A 231 44.93 -21.73 1.52
N GLN A 232 45.13 -22.84 2.21
CA GLN A 232 45.59 -24.09 1.60
C GLN A 232 44.43 -24.76 0.85
N TRP A 233 44.12 -24.25 -0.35
CA TRP A 233 43.05 -24.75 -1.22
C TRP A 233 43.13 -26.27 -1.47
N SER A 234 44.35 -26.82 -1.50
CA SER A 234 44.61 -28.27 -1.68
C SER A 234 43.95 -29.14 -0.61
N ARG A 235 43.64 -28.59 0.57
CA ARG A 235 43.00 -29.31 1.67
C ARG A 235 41.49 -29.40 1.55
N TYR A 236 40.88 -28.57 0.69
CA TYR A 236 39.43 -28.49 0.50
C TYR A 236 38.94 -29.14 -0.79
N VAL A 237 39.85 -29.55 -1.68
CA VAL A 237 39.49 -30.33 -2.87
C VAL A 237 39.04 -31.71 -2.39
N PRO A 238 37.78 -32.14 -2.60
CA PRO A 238 37.34 -33.47 -2.20
C PRO A 238 38.18 -34.51 -2.96
N HIS A 239 38.95 -35.29 -2.22
CA HIS A 239 39.76 -36.36 -2.79
C HIS A 239 38.80 -37.51 -3.08
N ILE A 240 38.49 -37.73 -4.36
CA ILE A 240 37.73 -38.91 -4.79
C ILE A 240 38.73 -40.06 -4.82
N GLY A 241 38.75 -40.84 -3.74
CA GLY A 241 39.45 -42.13 -3.65
C GLY A 241 38.53 -43.26 -4.07
#